data_AF-A0A6L9ZIX2-F1
#
_entry.id   AF-A0A6L9ZIX2-F1
#
_cell.length_a   1.000
_cell.length_b   1.000
_cell.length_c   1.000
_cell.angle_alpha   90.00
_cell.angle_beta   90.00
_cell.angle_gamma   90.00
#
_symmetry.space_group_name_H-M   'P 1'
#
loop_
_entity.id
_entity.type
_entity.pdbx_description
1 polymer ?
#
loop_
_entity_poly.entity_id
_entity_poly.type
_entity_poly.pdbx_seq_one_letter_code
_entity_poly.pdbx_strand_id
1 'polypeptide(L)'
;MVESLSTNNNNHPNHTPKQDDINKEDITEPELPKQESIQRYQEVIYQFFFKGVKENYPETVFLDFKQLFISCEMTANLEVNKALLEIILHNDYQVFANTFKRSCYIVINNWYSQRNLNYITKLIKIIDNSKTKTNNSFSKLVNRQINWLVIFIKSDDYNQLKLFNEINSNAKRGYWSSRYASYLLVPQYLDHKNPIEQRKIAIDIANQLTEKFTFDLARYTVHYNSPVLKPEDTYNPTNIGNEVIDIIKKIESKQLWSNYNYQARIFVKQIKNLNY
;
A
#
# COMPACT_ATOMS: atom_id res chain seq x y z
N MET A 1 67.29 23.30 -73.56
CA MET A 1 66.05 23.71 -72.88
C MET A 1 66.44 24.05 -71.45
N VAL A 2 66.48 25.36 -71.13
CA VAL A 2 66.39 26.00 -69.79
C VAL A 2 67.63 25.82 -68.87
N GLU A 3 68.58 26.78 -68.76
CA GLU A 3 68.59 28.08 -68.01
C GLU A 3 68.18 27.92 -66.52
N SER A 4 69.11 27.88 -65.56
CA SER A 4 69.92 28.95 -64.94
C SER A 4 69.40 29.40 -63.56
N LEU A 5 70.19 29.05 -62.54
CA LEU A 5 70.62 29.78 -61.34
C LEU A 5 69.66 30.69 -60.54
N SER A 6 69.49 30.28 -59.27
CA SER A 6 69.76 31.04 -58.02
C SER A 6 68.99 32.34 -57.72
N THR A 7 68.22 32.37 -56.62
CA THR A 7 68.60 33.01 -55.33
C THR A 7 67.45 33.08 -54.32
N ASN A 8 67.81 32.73 -53.08
CA ASN A 8 67.45 33.22 -51.74
C ASN A 8 66.20 34.10 -51.44
N ASN A 9 65.61 33.75 -50.28
CA ASN A 9 65.06 34.57 -49.18
C ASN A 9 63.71 35.31 -49.25
N ASN A 10 62.90 34.95 -48.23
CA ASN A 10 62.05 35.77 -47.35
C ASN A 10 61.09 36.80 -47.96
N ASN A 11 59.80 36.50 -47.86
CA ASN A 11 58.73 37.49 -47.87
C ASN A 11 57.67 37.17 -46.81
N HIS A 12 57.42 38.17 -45.95
CA HIS A 12 56.17 38.44 -45.24
C HIS A 12 55.84 39.91 -45.58
N PRO A 13 54.62 40.48 -45.37
CA PRO A 13 53.31 39.93 -45.04
C PRO A 13 52.20 40.47 -45.98
N ASN A 14 50.98 39.94 -45.90
CA ASN A 14 49.79 40.75 -46.20
C ASN A 14 48.50 40.22 -45.55
N HIS A 15 47.95 41.07 -44.67
CA HIS A 15 46.55 41.35 -44.36
C HIS A 15 45.50 40.23 -44.35
N THR A 16 44.96 39.98 -43.15
CA THR A 16 43.52 40.05 -42.89
C THR A 16 43.27 40.33 -41.39
N PRO A 17 42.17 41.02 -41.03
CA PRO A 17 42.02 41.81 -39.80
C PRO A 17 41.55 41.00 -38.58
N LYS A 18 41.73 41.62 -37.41
CA LYS A 18 41.24 41.23 -36.08
C LYS A 18 39.70 41.23 -35.98
N GLN A 19 39.22 40.68 -34.86
CA GLN A 19 37.88 40.75 -34.23
C GLN A 19 36.96 39.56 -34.57
N ASP A 20 36.38 38.79 -33.63
CA ASP A 20 36.06 39.04 -32.22
C ASP A 20 36.07 37.75 -31.39
N ASP A 21 36.42 37.91 -30.11
CA ASP A 21 36.10 36.99 -29.02
C ASP A 21 34.59 36.72 -28.98
N ILE A 22 34.17 35.52 -29.35
CA ILE A 22 32.84 35.01 -29.01
C ILE A 22 33.05 33.92 -27.98
N ASN A 23 32.73 34.29 -26.74
CA ASN A 23 32.55 33.43 -25.58
C ASN A 23 31.91 32.10 -25.99
N LYS A 24 32.67 31.01 -25.83
CA LYS A 24 32.05 29.70 -25.59
C LYS A 24 31.42 29.79 -24.21
N GLU A 25 30.18 30.25 -24.16
CA GLU A 25 29.30 29.95 -23.04
C GLU A 25 29.18 28.43 -22.97
N ASP A 26 29.87 27.87 -22.00
CA ASP A 26 29.67 26.56 -21.45
C ASP A 26 28.22 26.49 -20.94
N ILE A 27 27.30 26.07 -21.80
CA ILE A 27 25.95 25.68 -21.38
C ILE A 27 26.09 24.27 -20.82
N THR A 28 26.72 24.17 -19.65
CA THR A 28 26.56 23.02 -18.79
C THR A 28 25.16 23.13 -18.18
N GLU A 29 24.23 22.36 -18.73
CA GLU A 29 22.94 22.10 -18.10
C GLU A 29 23.21 21.71 -16.63
N PRO A 30 22.61 22.37 -15.63
CA PRO A 30 22.97 22.14 -14.24
C PRO A 30 22.62 20.70 -13.89
N GLU A 31 23.63 19.86 -13.65
CA GLU A 31 23.45 18.51 -13.11
C GLU A 31 22.74 18.64 -11.75
N LEU A 32 21.42 18.47 -11.77
CA LEU A 32 20.60 18.41 -10.57
C LEU A 32 21.17 17.34 -9.63
N PRO A 33 21.17 17.56 -8.30
CA PRO A 33 21.62 16.57 -7.34
C PRO A 33 20.94 15.23 -7.62
N LYS A 34 21.73 14.13 -7.73
CA LYS A 34 21.24 12.79 -8.09
C LYS A 34 20.03 12.30 -7.27
N GLN A 35 19.84 12.84 -6.07
CA GLN A 35 18.72 12.52 -5.20
C GLN A 35 17.41 13.23 -5.61
N GLU A 36 17.49 14.45 -6.13
CA GLU A 36 16.33 15.19 -6.65
C GLU A 36 15.83 14.56 -7.96
N SER A 37 16.73 14.04 -8.81
CA SER A 37 16.34 13.36 -10.04
C SER A 37 15.61 12.04 -9.77
N ILE A 38 16.05 11.27 -8.78
CA ILE A 38 15.39 10.01 -8.37
C ILE A 38 13.96 10.26 -7.89
N GLN A 39 13.76 11.27 -7.04
CA GLN A 39 12.41 11.60 -6.54
C GLN A 39 11.47 11.97 -7.69
N ARG A 40 11.96 12.67 -8.72
CA ARG A 40 11.17 12.97 -9.92
C ARG A 40 10.77 11.70 -10.67
N TYR A 41 11.68 10.75 -10.84
CA TYR A 41 11.34 9.47 -11.49
C TYR A 41 10.30 8.66 -10.68
N GLN A 42 10.41 8.66 -9.36
CA GLN A 42 9.39 8.04 -8.51
C GLN A 42 8.03 8.72 -8.71
N GLU A 43 8.00 10.05 -8.72
CA GLU A 43 6.77 10.83 -8.90
C GLU A 43 6.11 10.59 -10.26
N VAL A 44 6.90 10.48 -11.35
CA VAL A 44 6.39 10.10 -12.68
C VAL A 44 5.61 8.78 -12.61
N ILE A 45 6.17 7.77 -11.94
CA ILE A 45 5.52 6.45 -11.79
C ILE A 45 4.26 6.57 -10.91
N TYR A 46 4.32 7.32 -9.80
CA TYR A 46 3.17 7.51 -8.92
C TYR A 46 2.03 8.22 -9.63
N GLN A 47 2.32 9.31 -10.35
CA GLN A 47 1.32 10.06 -11.11
C GLN A 47 0.72 9.23 -12.23
N PHE A 48 1.51 8.38 -12.90
CA PHE A 48 1.00 7.45 -13.89
C PHE A 48 -0.07 6.53 -13.31
N PHE A 49 0.21 5.86 -12.19
CA PHE A 49 -0.79 5.00 -11.56
C PHE A 49 -1.95 5.79 -10.96
N PHE A 50 -1.69 6.95 -10.36
CA PHE A 50 -2.73 7.80 -9.77
C PHE A 50 -3.72 8.32 -10.82
N LYS A 51 -3.23 8.72 -11.99
CA LYS A 51 -4.06 9.09 -13.14
C LYS A 51 -4.75 7.87 -13.73
N GLY A 52 -4.02 6.78 -13.93
CA GLY A 52 -4.53 5.53 -14.48
C GLY A 52 -5.72 4.98 -13.69
N VAL A 53 -5.66 4.97 -12.36
CA VAL A 53 -6.77 4.47 -11.51
C VAL A 53 -8.00 5.37 -11.50
N LYS A 54 -7.88 6.63 -11.94
CA LYS A 54 -9.00 7.57 -12.06
C LYS A 54 -9.67 7.50 -13.42
N GLU A 55 -8.89 7.30 -14.47
CA GLU A 55 -9.35 7.46 -15.85
C GLU A 55 -9.62 6.13 -16.56
N ASN A 56 -8.99 5.03 -16.12
CA ASN A 56 -9.04 3.75 -16.80
C ASN A 56 -9.74 2.66 -15.98
N TYR A 57 -10.15 1.59 -16.68
CA TYR A 57 -10.67 0.39 -16.05
C TYR A 57 -9.60 -0.36 -15.24
N PRO A 58 -9.97 -1.05 -14.14
CA PRO A 58 -9.05 -1.84 -13.33
C PRO A 58 -8.19 -2.83 -14.11
N GLU A 59 -8.75 -3.42 -15.16
CA GLU A 59 -8.09 -4.34 -16.09
C GLU A 59 -6.86 -3.71 -16.73
N THR A 60 -6.99 -2.48 -17.24
CA THR A 60 -5.93 -1.74 -17.92
C THR A 60 -4.83 -1.39 -16.93
N VAL A 61 -5.19 -0.82 -15.77
CA VAL A 61 -4.22 -0.47 -14.73
C VAL A 61 -3.48 -1.69 -14.21
N PHE A 62 -4.18 -2.82 -14.04
CA PHE A 62 -3.59 -4.08 -13.64
C PHE A 62 -2.59 -4.60 -14.69
N LEU A 63 -2.91 -4.47 -15.98
CA LEU A 63 -2.02 -4.86 -17.06
C LEU A 63 -0.77 -3.99 -17.09
N ASP A 64 -0.92 -2.66 -17.00
CA ASP A 64 0.21 -1.72 -16.95
C ASP A 64 1.12 -2.00 -15.75
N PHE A 65 0.53 -2.25 -14.58
CA PHE A 65 1.28 -2.62 -13.37
C PHE A 65 2.06 -3.92 -13.57
N LYS A 66 1.39 -4.93 -14.14
CA LYS A 66 2.01 -6.23 -14.42
C LYS A 66 3.16 -6.07 -15.40
N GLN A 67 2.99 -5.34 -16.48
CA GLN A 67 4.04 -5.12 -17.49
C GLN A 67 5.25 -4.43 -16.84
N LEU A 68 5.01 -3.29 -16.21
CA LEU A 68 6.05 -2.43 -15.65
C LEU A 68 6.89 -3.15 -14.60
N PHE A 69 6.26 -3.78 -13.61
CA PHE A 69 6.98 -4.31 -12.45
C PHE A 69 7.20 -5.82 -12.49
N ILE A 70 6.23 -6.59 -12.98
CA ILE A 70 6.23 -8.06 -12.83
C ILE A 70 6.86 -8.71 -14.04
N SER A 71 6.35 -8.45 -15.24
CA SER A 71 6.85 -9.01 -16.49
C SER A 71 8.18 -8.41 -16.93
N CYS A 72 8.57 -7.24 -16.40
CA CYS A 72 9.72 -6.46 -16.88
C CYS A 72 9.58 -6.13 -18.38
N GLU A 73 8.34 -5.85 -18.79
CA GLU A 73 7.96 -5.44 -20.15
C GLU A 73 7.73 -3.93 -20.17
N MET A 74 7.88 -3.32 -21.34
CA MET A 74 7.61 -1.90 -21.52
C MET A 74 6.09 -1.67 -21.59
N THR A 75 5.59 -0.72 -20.81
CA THR A 75 4.22 -0.21 -20.96
C THR A 75 4.12 0.68 -22.21
N ALA A 76 2.89 1.07 -22.59
CA ALA A 76 2.70 2.05 -23.67
C ALA A 76 3.28 3.44 -23.32
N ASN A 77 3.50 3.74 -22.04
CA ASN A 77 4.03 5.03 -21.60
C ASN A 77 5.57 5.00 -21.52
N LEU A 78 6.22 5.61 -22.51
CA LEU A 78 7.68 5.70 -22.60
C LEU A 78 8.33 6.43 -21.43
N GLU A 79 7.67 7.46 -20.89
CA GLU A 79 8.20 8.27 -19.78
C GLU A 79 8.30 7.44 -18.49
N VAL A 80 7.26 6.65 -18.21
CA VAL A 80 7.20 5.74 -17.05
C VAL A 80 8.23 4.62 -17.17
N ASN A 81 8.38 4.08 -18.38
CA ASN A 81 9.41 3.07 -18.63
C ASN A 81 10.82 3.65 -18.41
N LYS A 82 11.09 4.86 -18.89
CA LYS A 82 12.35 5.57 -18.66
C LYS A 82 12.57 5.80 -17.16
N ALA A 83 11.57 6.30 -16.45
CA ALA A 83 11.64 6.55 -15.02
C ALA A 83 11.99 5.27 -14.22
N LEU A 84 11.37 4.13 -14.56
CA LEU A 84 11.70 2.86 -13.91
C LEU A 84 13.15 2.42 -14.22
N LEU A 85 13.58 2.55 -15.47
CA LEU A 85 14.95 2.22 -15.86
C LEU A 85 15.97 3.06 -15.08
N GLU A 86 15.75 4.36 -14.94
CA GLU A 86 16.62 5.24 -14.16
C GLU A 86 16.67 4.85 -12.67
N ILE A 87 15.53 4.46 -12.08
CA ILE A 87 15.49 3.94 -10.71
C ILE A 87 16.32 2.65 -10.57
N ILE A 88 16.23 1.73 -11.55
CA ILE A 88 17.00 0.48 -11.54
C ILE A 88 18.50 0.74 -11.77
N LEU A 89 18.83 1.73 -12.60
CA LEU A 89 20.21 2.15 -12.90
C LEU A 89 20.89 2.80 -11.70
N HIS A 90 20.15 3.59 -10.91
CA HIS A 90 20.62 4.16 -9.65
C HIS A 90 21.08 3.10 -8.64
N ASN A 91 20.65 1.84 -8.82
CA ASN A 91 21.15 0.69 -8.08
C ASN A 91 20.92 0.76 -6.56
N ASP A 92 19.83 1.40 -6.16
CA ASP A 92 19.36 1.43 -4.77
C ASP A 92 18.08 0.61 -4.63
N TYR A 93 18.19 -0.51 -3.92
CA TYR A 93 17.06 -1.41 -3.65
C TYR A 93 15.94 -0.70 -2.86
N GLN A 94 16.27 0.17 -1.90
CA GLN A 94 15.28 0.84 -1.06
C GLN A 94 14.44 1.80 -1.89
N VAL A 95 15.06 2.52 -2.84
CA VAL A 95 14.34 3.38 -3.79
C VAL A 95 13.35 2.55 -4.61
N PHE A 96 13.78 1.43 -5.18
CA PHE A 96 12.88 0.54 -5.93
C PHE A 96 11.76 -0.03 -5.06
N ALA A 97 12.09 -0.58 -3.89
CA ALA A 97 11.14 -1.18 -2.97
C ALA A 97 10.07 -0.18 -2.53
N ASN A 98 10.46 1.05 -2.17
CA ASN A 98 9.52 2.11 -1.81
C ASN A 98 8.64 2.53 -3.00
N THR A 99 9.20 2.59 -4.20
CA THR A 99 8.44 2.89 -5.43
C THR A 99 7.39 1.83 -5.69
N PHE A 100 7.81 0.56 -5.70
CA PHE A 100 6.92 -0.58 -5.91
C PHE A 100 5.84 -0.66 -4.82
N LYS A 101 6.21 -0.50 -3.55
CA LYS A 101 5.31 -0.49 -2.40
C LYS A 101 4.24 0.58 -2.55
N ARG A 102 4.64 1.84 -2.78
CA ARG A 102 3.70 2.95 -2.91
C ARG A 102 2.79 2.80 -4.14
N SER A 103 3.32 2.32 -5.27
CA SER A 103 2.50 1.97 -6.44
C SER A 103 1.45 0.90 -6.13
N CYS A 104 1.79 -0.14 -5.36
CA CYS A 104 0.79 -1.11 -4.88
C CYS A 104 -0.33 -0.42 -4.10
N TYR A 105 0.01 0.45 -3.16
CA TYR A 105 -0.97 1.12 -2.32
C TYR A 105 -1.88 2.10 -3.08
N ILE A 106 -1.34 2.84 -4.06
CA ILE A 106 -2.15 3.72 -4.93
C ILE A 106 -3.26 2.90 -5.61
N VAL A 107 -2.88 1.78 -6.20
CA VAL A 107 -3.80 0.94 -6.98
C VAL A 107 -4.78 0.20 -6.07
N ILE A 108 -4.30 -0.38 -4.96
CA ILE A 108 -5.16 -1.08 -3.98
C ILE A 108 -6.20 -0.13 -3.39
N ASN A 109 -5.81 1.10 -3.02
CA ASN A 109 -6.72 2.05 -2.39
C ASN A 109 -7.88 2.42 -3.32
N ASN A 110 -7.59 2.66 -4.60
CA ASN A 110 -8.61 2.91 -5.59
C ASN A 110 -9.54 1.70 -5.80
N TRP A 111 -8.99 0.51 -6.01
CA TRP A 111 -9.82 -0.68 -6.23
C TRP A 111 -10.66 -1.04 -5.02
N TYR A 112 -10.15 -0.82 -3.81
CA TYR A 112 -10.92 -1.00 -2.60
C TYR A 112 -12.11 -0.04 -2.55
N SER A 113 -11.86 1.24 -2.80
CA SER A 113 -12.90 2.29 -2.84
C SER A 113 -14.00 1.98 -3.87
N GLN A 114 -13.63 1.40 -5.01
CA GLN A 114 -14.56 0.98 -6.07
C GLN A 114 -15.15 -0.42 -5.85
N ARG A 115 -14.88 -1.09 -4.72
CA ARG A 115 -15.30 -2.47 -4.41
C ARG A 115 -14.79 -3.54 -5.39
N ASN A 116 -13.72 -3.23 -6.12
CA ASN A 116 -13.04 -4.10 -7.07
C ASN A 116 -12.05 -5.06 -6.38
N LEU A 117 -12.52 -5.76 -5.33
CA LEU A 117 -11.68 -6.61 -4.47
C LEU A 117 -10.99 -7.76 -5.22
N ASN A 118 -11.59 -8.22 -6.32
CA ASN A 118 -11.02 -9.27 -7.16
C ASN A 118 -9.67 -8.84 -7.75
N TYR A 119 -9.49 -7.55 -8.08
CA TYR A 119 -8.22 -7.02 -8.61
C TYR A 119 -7.13 -6.94 -7.54
N ILE A 120 -7.48 -6.65 -6.29
CA ILE A 120 -6.55 -6.73 -5.16
C ILE A 120 -6.05 -8.17 -4.99
N THR A 121 -6.94 -9.15 -5.01
CA THR A 121 -6.56 -10.57 -4.94
C THR A 121 -5.71 -11.00 -6.15
N LYS A 122 -6.06 -10.57 -7.37
CA LYS A 122 -5.27 -10.83 -8.58
C LYS A 122 -3.87 -10.24 -8.46
N LEU A 123 -3.73 -9.00 -7.98
CA LEU A 123 -2.45 -8.30 -7.79
C LEU A 123 -1.56 -9.07 -6.81
N ILE A 124 -2.07 -9.39 -5.62
CA ILE A 124 -1.31 -10.11 -4.61
C ILE A 124 -0.88 -11.48 -5.14
N LYS A 125 -1.73 -12.16 -5.90
CA LYS A 125 -1.42 -13.45 -6.52
C LYS A 125 -0.33 -13.35 -7.60
N ILE A 126 -0.35 -12.34 -8.49
CA ILE A 126 0.71 -12.19 -9.50
C ILE A 126 2.06 -11.83 -8.86
N ILE A 127 2.05 -11.06 -7.77
CA ILE A 127 3.25 -10.76 -6.98
C ILE A 127 3.74 -12.06 -6.33
N ASP A 128 2.87 -12.83 -5.67
CA ASP A 128 3.26 -14.10 -5.04
C ASP A 128 3.86 -15.10 -6.03
N ASN A 129 3.24 -15.24 -7.20
CA ASN A 129 3.70 -16.14 -8.27
C ASN A 129 5.07 -15.76 -8.83
N SER A 130 5.51 -14.51 -8.67
CA SER A 130 6.81 -14.07 -9.18
C SER A 130 8.00 -14.54 -8.32
N LYS A 131 7.75 -15.13 -7.14
CA LYS A 131 8.77 -15.78 -6.29
C LYS A 131 9.61 -16.81 -7.03
N THR A 132 9.01 -17.49 -8.00
CA THR A 132 9.63 -18.61 -8.74
C THR A 132 10.25 -18.17 -10.06
N LYS A 133 10.24 -16.86 -10.39
CA LYS A 133 10.90 -16.38 -11.60
C LYS A 133 12.41 -16.60 -11.50
N THR A 134 12.95 -17.35 -12.45
CA THR A 134 14.38 -17.56 -12.59
C THR A 134 15.02 -16.37 -13.32
N ASN A 135 16.21 -15.97 -12.85
CA ASN A 135 17.00 -14.90 -13.46
C ASN A 135 17.73 -15.41 -14.71
N ASN A 136 16.96 -15.71 -15.76
CA ASN A 136 17.49 -16.25 -17.02
C ASN A 136 17.47 -15.21 -18.14
N SER A 137 17.27 -13.92 -17.84
CA SER A 137 17.31 -12.87 -18.86
C SER A 137 18.75 -12.55 -19.24
N PHE A 138 18.98 -12.24 -20.52
CA PHE A 138 20.28 -11.74 -20.99
C PHE A 138 20.56 -10.30 -20.50
N SER A 139 19.53 -9.57 -20.06
CA SER A 139 19.68 -8.20 -19.55
C SER A 139 19.98 -8.17 -18.06
N LYS A 140 21.11 -7.54 -17.69
CA LYS A 140 21.50 -7.30 -16.29
C LYS A 140 20.45 -6.49 -15.51
N LEU A 141 19.80 -5.51 -16.17
CA LEU A 141 18.79 -4.67 -15.53
C LEU A 141 17.50 -5.45 -15.24
N VAL A 142 17.08 -6.30 -16.18
CA VAL A 142 15.91 -7.18 -15.98
C VAL A 142 16.17 -8.16 -14.85
N ASN A 143 17.34 -8.81 -14.82
CA ASN A 143 17.70 -9.71 -13.72
C ASN A 143 17.76 -8.98 -12.37
N ARG A 144 18.23 -7.72 -12.34
CA ARG A 144 18.23 -6.90 -11.13
C ARG A 144 16.81 -6.64 -10.65
N GLN A 145 15.91 -6.21 -11.53
CA GLN A 145 14.50 -5.99 -11.20
C GLN A 145 13.84 -7.24 -10.64
N ILE A 146 14.00 -8.40 -11.31
CA ILE A 146 13.45 -9.68 -10.85
C ILE A 146 14.00 -10.02 -9.46
N ASN A 147 15.31 -9.90 -9.25
CA ASN A 147 15.93 -10.19 -7.97
C ASN A 147 15.41 -9.27 -6.86
N TRP A 148 15.33 -7.97 -7.09
CA TRP A 148 14.79 -7.01 -6.14
C TRP A 148 13.33 -7.30 -5.80
N LEU A 149 12.55 -7.73 -6.78
CA LEU A 149 11.17 -8.12 -6.56
C LEU A 149 11.07 -9.39 -5.69
N VAL A 150 11.94 -10.38 -5.91
CA VAL A 150 12.06 -11.58 -5.05
C VAL A 150 12.48 -11.20 -3.62
N ILE A 151 13.40 -10.25 -3.44
CA ILE A 151 13.80 -9.74 -2.12
C ILE A 151 12.63 -9.04 -1.45
N PHE A 152 11.92 -8.16 -2.16
CA PHE A 152 10.73 -7.46 -1.65
C PHE A 152 9.66 -8.44 -1.15
N ILE A 153 9.40 -9.51 -1.88
CA ILE A 153 8.40 -10.50 -1.49
C ILE A 153 8.76 -11.23 -0.17
N LYS A 154 10.04 -11.31 0.17
CA LYS A 154 10.50 -11.89 1.45
C LYS A 154 10.47 -10.88 2.61
N SER A 155 10.22 -9.60 2.33
CA SER A 155 10.22 -8.53 3.32
C SER A 155 8.89 -8.43 4.07
N ASP A 156 8.92 -7.75 5.22
CA ASP A 156 7.73 -7.44 5.99
C ASP A 156 6.76 -6.51 5.27
N ASP A 157 7.25 -5.68 4.36
CA ASP A 157 6.40 -4.80 3.53
C ASP A 157 5.42 -5.63 2.68
N TYR A 158 5.86 -6.77 2.15
CA TYR A 158 4.97 -7.65 1.41
C TYR A 158 3.96 -8.37 2.32
N ASN A 159 4.36 -8.73 3.55
CA ASN A 159 3.44 -9.30 4.54
C ASN A 159 2.29 -8.33 4.86
N GLN A 160 2.58 -7.03 4.95
CA GLN A 160 1.56 -5.98 5.13
C GLN A 160 0.60 -5.88 3.94
N LEU A 161 1.09 -6.05 2.71
CA LEU A 161 0.24 -6.09 1.50
C LEU A 161 -0.64 -7.35 1.47
N LYS A 162 -0.12 -8.49 1.90
CA LYS A 162 -0.88 -9.75 1.92
C LYS A 162 -2.09 -9.69 2.85
N LEU A 163 -1.98 -8.91 3.94
CA LEU A 163 -3.06 -8.72 4.90
C LEU A 163 -4.37 -8.26 4.23
N PHE A 164 -4.31 -7.43 3.19
CA PHE A 164 -5.51 -6.99 2.46
C PHE A 164 -6.28 -8.15 1.82
N ASN A 165 -5.58 -9.17 1.30
CA ASN A 165 -6.23 -10.36 0.75
C ASN A 165 -6.80 -11.25 1.85
N GLU A 166 -6.11 -11.38 2.98
CA GLU A 166 -6.55 -12.17 4.13
C GLU A 166 -7.81 -11.57 4.76
N ILE A 167 -7.86 -10.25 4.94
CA ILE A 167 -9.04 -9.53 5.43
C ILE A 167 -10.23 -9.76 4.49
N ASN A 168 -10.03 -9.58 3.18
CA ASN A 168 -11.08 -9.82 2.18
C ASN A 168 -11.58 -11.27 2.18
N SER A 169 -10.68 -12.24 2.37
CA SER A 169 -11.00 -13.67 2.40
C SER A 169 -11.72 -14.08 3.68
N ASN A 170 -11.31 -13.53 4.82
CA ASN A 170 -11.88 -13.81 6.13
C ASN A 170 -13.28 -13.19 6.27
N ALA A 171 -13.49 -12.00 5.70
CA ALA A 171 -14.81 -11.38 5.62
C ALA A 171 -15.84 -12.24 4.89
N LYS A 172 -15.41 -13.05 3.91
CA LYS A 172 -16.27 -14.00 3.17
C LYS A 172 -16.54 -15.30 3.92
N ARG A 173 -15.62 -15.73 4.80
CA ARG A 173 -15.70 -17.03 5.48
C ARG A 173 -16.24 -16.97 6.91
N GLY A 174 -16.43 -15.78 7.48
CA GLY A 174 -17.03 -15.62 8.81
C GLY A 174 -16.16 -16.14 9.96
N TYR A 175 -14.84 -16.22 9.77
CA TYR A 175 -13.94 -16.68 10.84
C TYR A 175 -13.95 -15.71 12.02
N TRP A 176 -13.90 -16.26 13.23
CA TRP A 176 -13.83 -15.50 14.49
C TRP A 176 -12.67 -14.50 14.53
N SER A 177 -11.56 -14.80 13.86
CA SER A 177 -10.37 -13.93 13.78
C SER A 177 -10.61 -12.64 12.99
N SER A 178 -11.65 -12.58 12.15
CA SER A 178 -12.02 -11.37 11.41
C SER A 178 -12.37 -10.19 12.32
N ARG A 179 -12.79 -10.45 13.56
CA ARG A 179 -13.11 -9.44 14.57
C ARG A 179 -11.90 -8.63 15.02
N TYR A 180 -10.74 -9.28 15.03
CA TYR A 180 -9.49 -8.65 15.43
C TYR A 180 -8.71 -8.11 14.24
N ALA A 181 -9.23 -8.25 13.02
CA ALA A 181 -8.55 -7.83 11.81
C ALA A 181 -8.33 -6.32 11.73
N SER A 182 -9.20 -5.51 12.35
CA SER A 182 -8.99 -4.05 12.45
C SER A 182 -7.75 -3.70 13.28
N TYR A 183 -7.46 -4.47 14.34
CA TYR A 183 -6.26 -4.26 15.16
C TYR A 183 -4.96 -4.61 14.41
N LEU A 184 -5.01 -5.55 13.45
CA LEU A 184 -3.86 -5.88 12.61
C LEU A 184 -3.44 -4.72 11.70
N LEU A 185 -4.34 -3.76 11.45
CA LEU A 185 -4.08 -2.58 10.62
C LEU A 185 -3.51 -1.40 11.41
N VAL A 186 -3.56 -1.43 12.75
CA VAL A 186 -3.05 -0.35 13.62
C VAL A 186 -1.61 0.05 13.31
N PRO A 187 -0.65 -0.90 13.18
CA PRO A 187 0.72 -0.53 12.84
C PRO A 187 0.84 0.10 11.45
N GLN A 188 -0.07 -0.20 10.52
CA GLN A 188 -0.01 0.33 9.16
C GLN A 188 -0.45 1.80 9.09
N TYR A 189 -1.46 2.22 9.86
CA TYR A 189 -1.96 3.59 9.79
C TYR A 189 -1.36 4.56 10.84
N LEU A 190 -0.89 4.06 11.98
CA LEU A 190 -0.26 4.89 13.01
C LEU A 190 1.20 5.24 12.69
N ASP A 191 1.91 4.40 11.94
CA ASP A 191 3.30 4.70 11.58
C ASP A 191 3.37 5.82 10.53
N HIS A 192 3.88 6.98 10.94
CA HIS A 192 4.05 8.15 10.08
C HIS A 192 5.09 7.95 8.96
N LYS A 193 5.94 6.92 9.05
CA LYS A 193 6.88 6.55 7.98
C LYS A 193 6.18 5.86 6.82
N ASN A 194 4.99 5.30 7.04
CA ASN A 194 4.22 4.69 5.96
C ASN A 194 3.65 5.76 5.02
N PRO A 195 3.60 5.48 3.71
CA PRO A 195 2.97 6.37 2.74
C PRO A 195 1.53 6.71 3.12
N ILE A 196 1.08 7.91 2.75
CA ILE A 196 -0.28 8.39 3.04
C ILE A 196 -1.32 7.43 2.45
N GLU A 197 -1.05 6.86 1.27
CA GLU A 197 -1.92 5.91 0.60
C GLU A 197 -2.10 4.62 1.41
N GLN A 198 -1.02 4.12 2.03
CA GLN A 198 -1.03 2.96 2.92
C GLN A 198 -1.81 3.25 4.20
N ARG A 199 -1.54 4.40 4.83
CA ARG A 199 -2.22 4.77 6.07
C ARG A 199 -3.72 4.95 5.85
N LYS A 200 -4.09 5.63 4.77
CA LYS A 200 -5.50 5.86 4.41
C LYS A 200 -6.25 4.56 4.20
N ILE A 201 -5.72 3.64 3.38
CA ILE A 201 -6.40 2.37 3.13
C ILE A 201 -6.55 1.53 4.40
N ALA A 202 -5.54 1.54 5.28
CA ALA A 202 -5.61 0.84 6.55
C ALA A 202 -6.68 1.44 7.48
N ILE A 203 -6.85 2.76 7.53
CA ILE A 203 -7.94 3.43 8.26
C ILE A 203 -9.30 3.04 7.68
N ASP A 204 -9.47 3.16 6.37
CA ASP A 204 -10.75 2.92 5.70
C ASP A 204 -11.23 1.48 5.95
N ILE A 205 -10.32 0.50 5.85
CA ILE A 205 -10.63 -0.91 6.14
C ILE A 205 -10.93 -1.13 7.61
N ALA A 206 -10.13 -0.57 8.52
CA ALA A 206 -10.33 -0.74 9.96
C ALA A 206 -11.70 -0.19 10.39
N ASN A 207 -12.09 0.97 9.86
CA ASN A 207 -13.40 1.57 10.09
C ASN A 207 -14.51 0.68 9.54
N GLN A 208 -14.40 0.23 8.29
CA GLN A 208 -15.40 -0.65 7.68
C GLN A 208 -15.59 -1.97 8.45
N LEU A 209 -14.50 -2.57 8.95
CA LEU A 209 -14.56 -3.77 9.79
C LEU A 209 -15.27 -3.49 11.12
N THR A 210 -14.98 -2.35 11.74
CA THR A 210 -15.57 -1.94 13.02
C THR A 210 -17.06 -1.62 12.88
N GLU A 211 -17.44 -0.92 11.82
CA GLU A 211 -18.84 -0.62 11.48
C GLU A 211 -19.62 -1.91 11.23
N LYS A 212 -19.07 -2.82 10.42
CA LYS A 212 -19.71 -4.13 10.15
C LYS A 212 -19.93 -4.91 11.45
N PHE A 213 -18.90 -5.00 12.30
CA PHE A 213 -19.01 -5.67 13.58
C PHE A 213 -20.07 -5.04 14.48
N THR A 214 -20.10 -3.70 14.57
CA THR A 214 -21.09 -2.96 15.35
C THR A 214 -22.52 -3.19 14.85
N PHE A 215 -22.70 -3.19 13.53
CA PHE A 215 -23.98 -3.51 12.89
C PHE A 215 -24.43 -4.93 13.19
N ASP A 216 -23.54 -5.92 13.01
CA ASP A 216 -23.84 -7.32 13.30
C ASP A 216 -24.21 -7.51 14.78
N LEU A 217 -23.51 -6.80 15.70
CA LEU A 217 -23.79 -6.82 17.13
C LEU A 217 -25.14 -6.20 17.47
N ALA A 218 -25.48 -5.06 16.87
CA ALA A 218 -26.79 -4.43 17.05
C ALA A 218 -27.91 -5.35 16.56
N ARG A 219 -27.75 -5.93 15.36
CA ARG A 219 -28.71 -6.91 14.81
C ARG A 219 -28.89 -8.10 15.75
N TYR A 220 -27.79 -8.66 16.23
CA TYR A 220 -27.82 -9.80 17.14
C TYR A 220 -28.52 -9.45 18.47
N THR A 221 -28.16 -8.33 19.09
CA THR A 221 -28.72 -7.94 20.41
C THR A 221 -30.21 -7.64 20.37
N VAL A 222 -30.73 -7.12 19.25
CA VAL A 222 -32.17 -6.91 19.00
C VAL A 222 -32.91 -8.24 18.91
N HIS A 223 -32.38 -9.21 18.13
CA HIS A 223 -33.08 -10.46 17.90
C HIS A 223 -32.89 -11.49 19.01
N TYR A 224 -31.80 -11.42 19.78
CA TYR A 224 -31.49 -12.35 20.86
C TYR A 224 -32.60 -12.45 21.93
N ASN A 225 -33.30 -11.35 22.20
CA ASN A 225 -34.43 -11.31 23.15
C ASN A 225 -35.80 -11.38 22.46
N SER A 226 -35.85 -11.63 21.15
CA SER A 226 -37.10 -11.66 20.41
C SER A 226 -37.85 -12.98 20.67
N PRO A 227 -39.13 -12.95 21.06
CA PRO A 227 -39.93 -14.16 21.19
C PRO A 227 -40.30 -14.80 19.84
N VAL A 228 -40.04 -14.10 18.72
CA VAL A 228 -40.43 -14.50 17.36
C VAL A 228 -39.29 -15.19 16.60
N LEU A 229 -38.04 -14.81 16.87
CA LEU A 229 -36.85 -15.35 16.20
C LEU A 229 -36.08 -16.20 17.20
N LYS A 230 -35.81 -17.46 16.84
CA LYS A 230 -35.02 -18.33 17.72
C LYS A 230 -33.55 -17.87 17.69
N PRO A 231 -32.82 -17.96 18.81
CA PRO A 231 -31.39 -17.66 18.86
C PRO A 231 -30.56 -18.45 17.83
N GLU A 232 -31.02 -19.66 17.49
CA GLU A 232 -30.44 -20.56 16.48
C GLU A 232 -30.42 -19.95 15.06
N ASP A 233 -31.33 -19.01 14.75
CA ASP A 233 -31.43 -18.33 13.46
C ASP A 233 -30.54 -17.08 13.39
N THR A 234 -29.87 -16.70 14.49
CA THR A 234 -29.10 -15.45 14.61
C THR A 234 -27.65 -15.71 14.99
N TYR A 235 -26.73 -15.40 14.07
CA TYR A 235 -25.30 -15.49 14.33
C TYR A 235 -24.86 -14.51 15.42
N ASN A 236 -24.28 -15.02 16.52
CA ASN A 236 -23.68 -14.20 17.57
C ASN A 236 -22.29 -13.70 17.11
N PRO A 237 -22.12 -12.39 16.81
CA PRO A 237 -20.86 -11.86 16.33
C PRO A 237 -19.80 -11.77 17.42
N THR A 238 -20.10 -12.05 18.68
CA THR A 238 -19.13 -12.00 19.79
C THR A 238 -18.49 -13.35 20.11
N ASN A 239 -19.05 -14.51 19.70
CA ASN A 239 -18.73 -15.88 20.21
C ASN A 239 -18.66 -15.99 21.74
N ILE A 240 -18.99 -14.93 22.47
CA ILE A 240 -19.08 -14.96 23.91
C ILE A 240 -20.44 -15.57 24.22
N GLY A 241 -20.47 -16.49 25.19
CA GLY A 241 -21.70 -17.15 25.62
C GLY A 241 -22.80 -16.12 25.91
N ASN A 242 -24.02 -16.47 25.53
CA ASN A 242 -25.21 -15.62 25.68
C ASN A 242 -25.37 -15.17 27.14
N GLU A 243 -24.94 -16.00 28.09
CA GLU A 243 -24.94 -15.72 29.52
C GLU A 243 -24.10 -14.49 29.89
N VAL A 244 -22.94 -14.31 29.25
CA VAL A 244 -22.06 -13.18 29.51
C VAL A 244 -22.64 -11.90 28.91
N ILE A 245 -23.32 -11.99 27.76
CA ILE A 245 -24.05 -10.86 27.17
C ILE A 245 -25.16 -10.39 28.11
N ASP A 246 -25.87 -11.32 28.74
CA ASP A 246 -26.89 -10.99 29.75
C ASP A 246 -26.31 -10.34 31.01
N ILE A 247 -25.12 -10.78 31.44
CA ILE A 247 -24.39 -10.12 32.54
C ILE A 247 -24.02 -8.69 32.14
N ILE A 248 -23.44 -8.48 30.95
CA ILE A 248 -23.08 -7.15 30.45
C ILE A 248 -24.31 -6.24 30.41
N LYS A 249 -25.43 -6.71 29.86
CA LYS A 249 -26.72 -5.97 29.85
C LYS A 249 -27.19 -5.61 31.25
N LYS A 250 -27.11 -6.54 32.21
CA LYS A 250 -27.51 -6.31 33.61
C LYS A 250 -26.61 -5.30 34.33
N ILE A 251 -25.33 -5.24 33.97
CA ILE A 251 -24.37 -4.25 34.47
C ILE A 251 -24.70 -2.88 33.89
N GLU A 252 -24.88 -2.80 32.57
CA GLU A 252 -25.20 -1.56 31.85
C GLU A 252 -26.53 -0.95 32.32
N SER A 253 -27.55 -1.78 32.54
CA SER A 253 -28.86 -1.34 33.04
C SER A 253 -28.88 -0.99 34.54
N LYS A 254 -27.74 -1.09 35.26
CA LYS A 254 -27.60 -0.91 36.72
C LYS A 254 -28.53 -1.80 37.56
N GLN A 255 -29.17 -2.81 36.96
CA GLN A 255 -30.17 -3.66 37.60
C GLN A 255 -29.55 -4.60 38.66
N LEU A 256 -28.26 -4.90 38.53
CA LEU A 256 -27.49 -5.59 39.57
C LEU A 256 -27.43 -4.77 40.88
N TRP A 257 -27.19 -3.45 40.81
CA TRP A 257 -27.02 -2.62 42.00
C TRP A 257 -28.32 -2.36 42.77
N SER A 258 -29.46 -2.27 42.06
CA SER A 258 -30.76 -2.15 42.72
C SER A 258 -31.13 -3.44 43.47
N ASN A 259 -30.79 -4.61 42.91
CA ASN A 259 -31.08 -5.90 43.52
C ASN A 259 -30.18 -6.16 44.75
N TYR A 260 -28.88 -5.84 44.71
CA TYR A 260 -28.00 -6.01 45.89
C TYR A 260 -28.40 -5.10 47.07
N ASN A 261 -28.83 -3.86 46.81
CA ASN A 261 -29.32 -2.99 47.87
C ASN A 261 -30.61 -3.51 48.50
N TYR A 262 -31.50 -4.09 47.69
CA TYR A 262 -32.72 -4.73 48.18
C TYR A 262 -32.43 -6.00 48.98
N GLN A 263 -31.56 -6.88 48.47
CA GLN A 263 -31.11 -8.10 49.14
C GLN A 263 -30.37 -7.79 50.45
N ALA A 264 -29.50 -6.77 50.47
CA ALA A 264 -28.81 -6.31 51.68
C ALA A 264 -29.81 -5.78 52.72
N ARG A 265 -30.85 -5.04 52.30
CA ARG A 265 -31.92 -4.58 53.21
C ARG A 265 -32.73 -5.75 53.78
N ILE A 266 -33.02 -6.76 52.97
CA ILE A 266 -33.70 -7.98 53.44
C ILE A 266 -32.82 -8.73 54.43
N PHE A 267 -31.54 -8.91 54.11
CA PHE A 267 -30.58 -9.59 54.96
C PHE A 267 -30.40 -8.88 56.32
N VAL A 268 -30.27 -7.54 56.32
CA VAL A 268 -30.23 -6.74 57.56
C VAL A 268 -31.53 -6.87 58.36
N LYS A 269 -32.70 -6.92 57.70
CA LYS A 269 -33.97 -7.18 58.38
C LYS A 269 -34.04 -8.59 58.97
N GLN A 270 -33.49 -9.60 58.29
CA GLN A 270 -33.48 -10.98 58.76
C GLN A 270 -32.54 -11.16 59.96
N ILE A 271 -31.38 -10.50 59.97
CA ILE A 271 -30.43 -10.57 61.09
C ILE A 271 -30.97 -9.84 62.33
N LYS A 272 -31.76 -8.75 62.18
CA LYS A 272 -32.35 -8.04 63.32
C LYS A 272 -33.28 -8.89 64.20
N ASN A 273 -33.79 -10.00 63.66
CA ASN A 273 -34.67 -10.90 64.40
C ASN A 273 -33.93 -12.11 65.00
N LEU A 274 -32.61 -12.22 64.78
CA LEU A 274 -31.76 -13.25 65.38
C LEU A 274 -31.07 -12.64 66.61
N ASN A 275 -31.69 -12.82 67.78
CA ASN A 275 -31.01 -12.58 69.05
C ASN A 275 -30.13 -13.79 69.39
N TYR A 276 -28.83 -13.57 69.50
CA TYR A 276 -27.87 -14.53 70.08
C TYR A 276 -27.86 -14.43 71.60
#